data_AF-A0A969BMV1-F1
#
_entry.id   AF-A0A969BMV1-F1
#
_cell.length_a   1.000
_cell.length_b   1.000
_cell.length_c   1.000
_cell.angle_alpha   90.00
_cell.angle_beta   90.00
_cell.angle_gamma   90.00
#
_symmetry.space_group_name_H-M   'P 1'
#
loop_
_entity.id
_entity.type
_entity.pdbx_description
1 polymer ?
#
loop_
_entity_poly.entity_id
_entity_poly.type
_entity_poly.pdbx_seq_one_letter_code
_entity_poly.pdbx_strand_id
1 'polypeptide(L)'
;MKNGTLSPNSTFDKPECKFLLSPQQPQQQYVASTWVKLLELPDPYSFDEALLMCEYADGNWSVWIPNYGEAVLSPYQFCHIDSWKYW
;
A
#
# COMPACT_ATOMS: atom_id res chain seq x y z
N MET A 1 0.99 29.23 -30.80
CA MET A 1 0.65 27.89 -31.34
C MET A 1 1.63 26.91 -30.68
N LYS A 2 1.33 26.13 -29.65
CA LYS A 2 0.05 25.66 -29.07
C LYS A 2 0.07 25.86 -27.55
N ASN A 3 -1.11 25.90 -26.96
CA ASN A 3 -1.38 26.44 -25.64
C ASN A 3 -1.36 25.28 -24.65
N GLY A 4 -0.36 25.21 -23.76
CA GLY A 4 -0.32 24.24 -22.68
C GLY A 4 -1.03 24.81 -21.46
N THR A 5 -2.35 24.65 -21.41
CA THR A 5 -3.16 24.97 -20.23
C THR A 5 -2.62 24.18 -19.04
N LEU A 6 -2.08 24.88 -18.02
CA LEU A 6 -1.85 24.29 -16.71
C LEU A 6 -3.22 23.93 -16.12
N SER A 7 -3.51 22.63 -16.04
CA SER A 7 -4.64 22.11 -15.28
C SER A 7 -4.33 22.28 -13.79
N PRO A 8 -5.23 22.84 -12.97
CA PRO A 8 -4.95 23.12 -11.55
C PRO A 8 -4.99 21.88 -10.64
N ASN A 9 -4.83 20.68 -11.19
CA ASN A 9 -5.08 19.42 -10.49
C ASN A 9 -3.83 18.54 -10.41
N SER A 10 -2.66 19.10 -10.09
CA SER A 10 -1.47 18.32 -9.76
C SER A 10 -1.54 17.80 -8.31
N THR A 11 -2.59 17.04 -8.01
CA THR A 11 -2.52 16.07 -6.92
C THR A 11 -1.76 14.90 -7.51
N PHE A 12 -0.61 14.55 -6.95
CA PHE A 12 0.05 13.28 -7.23
C PHE A 12 -1.04 12.22 -7.27
N ASP A 13 -1.26 11.59 -8.43
CA ASP A 13 -2.09 10.40 -8.55
C ASP A 13 -1.42 9.31 -7.71
N LYS A 14 -1.67 9.36 -6.40
CA LYS A 14 -1.51 8.24 -5.49
C LYS A 14 -2.31 7.16 -6.18
N PRO A 15 -1.69 6.07 -6.66
CA PRO A 15 -2.47 5.01 -7.24
C PRO A 15 -3.35 4.54 -6.12
N GLU A 16 -4.63 4.87 -6.25
CA GLU A 16 -5.64 4.31 -5.39
C GLU A 16 -5.51 2.82 -5.63
N CYS A 17 -4.98 2.11 -4.65
CA CYS A 17 -5.16 0.68 -4.64
C CYS A 17 -6.65 0.49 -4.80
N LYS A 18 -7.02 -0.12 -5.92
CA LYS A 18 -8.38 -0.34 -6.39
C LYS A 18 -9.14 -1.24 -5.42
N PHE A 19 -9.38 -0.70 -4.23
CA PHE A 19 -10.11 -1.21 -3.10
C PHE A 19 -11.15 -0.16 -2.75
N LEU A 20 -11.95 0.25 -3.75
CA LEU A 20 -13.26 0.78 -3.43
C LEU A 20 -14.08 -0.39 -2.87
N LEU A 21 -13.96 -0.57 -1.55
CA LEU A 21 -14.94 -1.14 -0.61
C LEU A 21 -16.08 -1.90 -1.30
N SER A 22 -15.77 -3.03 -1.92
CA SER A 22 -16.82 -3.96 -2.35
C SER A 22 -17.08 -4.89 -1.17
N PRO A 23 -18.33 -5.02 -0.67
CA PRO A 23 -18.66 -5.88 0.48
C PRO A 23 -18.35 -7.37 0.28
N GLN A 24 -17.87 -7.76 -0.90
CA GLN A 24 -17.61 -9.12 -1.33
C GLN A 24 -16.23 -9.26 -2.01
N GLN A 25 -15.20 -8.56 -1.52
CA GLN A 25 -13.85 -8.93 -1.92
C GLN A 25 -13.59 -10.37 -1.44
N PRO A 26 -13.21 -11.33 -2.30
CA PRO A 26 -12.58 -12.55 -1.81
C PRO A 26 -11.42 -12.06 -0.95
N GLN A 27 -11.42 -12.42 0.33
CA GLN A 27 -10.34 -12.10 1.28
C GLN A 27 -9.02 -12.25 0.52
N GLN A 28 -8.35 -11.13 0.19
CA GLN A 28 -7.04 -11.23 -0.45
C GLN A 28 -6.20 -11.91 0.61
N GLN A 29 -5.94 -13.20 0.37
CA GLN A 29 -5.30 -14.03 1.36
C GLN A 29 -3.82 -13.67 1.32
N TYR A 30 -3.48 -12.66 2.10
CA TYR A 30 -2.10 -12.31 2.33
C TYR A 30 -1.42 -13.50 3.01
N VAL A 31 -0.21 -13.81 2.57
CA VAL A 31 0.60 -14.86 3.16
C VAL A 31 1.84 -14.23 3.79
N ALA A 32 2.29 -14.81 4.90
CA ALA A 32 3.56 -14.44 5.50
C ALA A 32 4.70 -14.53 4.46
N SER A 33 5.75 -13.74 4.68
CA SER A 33 6.88 -13.58 3.75
C SER A 33 6.52 -12.96 2.39
N THR A 34 5.42 -12.21 2.32
CA THR A 34 5.03 -11.44 1.12
C THR A 34 5.45 -9.98 1.27
N TRP A 35 6.04 -9.42 0.22
CA TRP A 35 6.29 -7.98 0.13
C TRP A 35 5.03 -7.24 -0.32
N VAL A 36 4.64 -6.23 0.44
CA VAL A 36 3.50 -5.35 0.18
C VAL A 36 3.97 -3.90 0.10
N LYS A 37 3.16 -3.06 -0.54
CA LYS A 37 3.42 -1.63 -0.68
C LYS A 37 2.52 -0.83 0.27
N LEU A 38 3.12 0.01 1.10
CA LEU A 38 2.45 0.87 2.06
C LEU A 38 1.72 2.00 1.37
N LEU A 39 0.53 2.33 1.86
CA LEU A 39 -0.23 3.49 1.39
C LEU A 39 0.29 4.80 1.97
N GLU A 40 0.95 4.75 3.13
CA GLU A 40 1.51 5.88 3.85
C GLU A 40 2.81 5.46 4.52
N LEU A 41 3.80 6.36 4.51
CA LEU A 41 5.08 6.12 5.17
C LEU A 41 4.96 6.46 6.67
N PRO A 42 5.47 5.62 7.57
CA PRO A 42 5.48 5.94 9.00
C PRO A 42 6.48 7.05 9.33
N ASP A 43 7.54 7.22 8.52
CA ASP A 43 8.45 8.36 8.58
C ASP A 43 9.07 8.69 7.19
N PRO A 44 9.64 9.89 6.98
CA PRO A 44 10.17 10.31 5.67
C PRO A 44 11.35 9.50 5.12
N TYR A 45 12.03 8.71 5.95
CA TYR A 45 13.19 7.89 5.59
C TYR A 45 12.86 6.39 5.48
N SER A 46 11.63 6.01 5.80
CA SER A 46 11.09 4.67 5.59
C SER A 46 10.97 4.34 4.11
N PHE A 47 11.12 3.06 3.79
CA PHE A 47 10.68 2.54 2.50
C PHE A 47 9.15 2.40 2.48
N ASP A 48 8.58 2.50 1.27
CA ASP A 48 7.15 2.25 1.06
C ASP A 48 6.84 0.75 0.82
N GLU A 49 7.79 -0.13 1.10
CA GLU A 49 7.65 -1.58 1.01
C GLU A 49 7.77 -2.20 2.40
N ALA A 50 6.97 -3.22 2.67
CA ALA A 50 7.01 -3.95 3.93
C ALA A 50 6.90 -5.45 3.69
N LEU A 51 7.63 -6.25 4.48
CA LEU A 51 7.53 -7.70 4.49
C LEU A 51 6.49 -8.12 5.54
N LEU A 52 5.42 -8.78 5.09
CA LEU A 52 4.44 -9.37 6.00
C LEU A 52 5.08 -10.51 6.79
N MET A 53 4.99 -10.47 8.12
CA MET A 53 5.58 -11.47 9.01
C MET A 53 4.52 -12.45 9.51
N CYS A 54 3.56 -11.98 10.30
CA CYS A 54 2.47 -12.80 10.82
C CYS A 54 1.17 -12.01 10.92
N GLU A 55 0.06 -12.71 10.70
CA GLU A 55 -1.28 -12.20 10.94
C GLU A 55 -1.66 -12.42 12.40
N TYR A 56 -2.24 -11.39 13.01
CA TYR A 56 -2.84 -11.44 14.33
C TYR A 56 -4.30 -11.88 14.27
N ALA A 57 -4.85 -12.29 15.42
CA ALA A 57 -6.22 -12.78 15.50
C ALA A 57 -7.29 -11.73 15.11
N ASP A 58 -6.93 -10.45 15.09
CA ASP A 58 -7.80 -9.32 14.69
C ASP A 58 -7.66 -8.96 13.19
N GLY A 59 -6.85 -9.70 12.44
CA GLY A 59 -6.58 -9.47 11.02
C GLY A 59 -5.51 -8.40 10.74
N ASN A 60 -4.92 -7.80 11.78
CA ASN A 60 -3.76 -6.93 11.62
C ASN A 60 -2.50 -7.77 11.36
N TRP A 61 -1.49 -7.17 10.76
CA TRP A 61 -0.25 -7.83 10.40
C TRP A 61 0.93 -7.22 11.12
N SER A 62 1.77 -8.06 11.74
CA SER A 62 3.16 -7.67 12.02
C SER A 62 3.91 -7.64 10.69
N VAL A 63 4.65 -6.55 10.46
CA VAL A 63 5.42 -6.32 9.25
C VAL A 63 6.80 -5.80 9.57
N TRP A 64 7.75 -6.02 8.67
CA TRP A 64 9.06 -5.38 8.72
C TRP A 64 9.22 -4.38 7.58
N ILE A 65 9.52 -3.13 7.92
CA ILE A 65 9.72 -2.02 6.98
C ILE A 65 11.22 -1.68 6.94
N PRO A 66 11.88 -1.72 5.78
CA PRO A 66 13.26 -1.28 5.67
C PRO A 66 13.43 0.18 6.13
N ASN A 67 14.50 0.46 6.86
CA ASN A 67 14.81 1.74 7.50
C ASN A 67 13.84 2.21 8.61
N TYR A 68 12.88 1.39 9.04
CA TYR A 68 11.99 1.68 10.16
C TYR A 68 11.98 0.58 11.22
N GLY A 69 11.97 -0.69 10.79
CA GLY A 69 11.89 -1.85 11.66
C GLY A 69 10.50 -2.49 11.67
N GLU A 70 10.15 -3.11 12.79
CA GLU A 70 8.86 -3.80 12.95
C GLU A 70 7.71 -2.79 13.17
N ALA A 71 6.57 -3.04 12.52
CA ALA A 71 5.35 -2.27 12.66
C ALA A 71 4.12 -3.18 12.66
N VAL A 72 2.97 -2.65 13.08
CA VAL A 72 1.67 -3.32 12.97
C VAL A 72 0.81 -2.55 11.99
N LEU A 73 0.29 -3.23 10.98
CA LEU A 73 -0.55 -2.62 9.95
C LEU A 73 -1.90 -3.32 9.85
N SER A 74 -2.94 -2.51 9.66
CA SER A 74 -4.24 -2.98 9.20
C SER A 74 -4.16 -3.35 7.71
N PRO A 75 -4.96 -4.33 7.23
CA PRO A 75 -5.05 -4.67 5.80
C PRO A 75 -5.39 -3.48 4.89
N TYR A 76 -5.92 -2.39 5.43
CA TYR A 76 -6.23 -1.17 4.69
C TYR A 76 -5.05 -0.20 4.53
N GLN A 77 -3.88 -0.50 5.11
CA GLN A 77 -2.70 0.38 5.09
C GLN A 77 -1.64 -0.05 4.07
N PHE A 78 -1.87 -1.16 3.36
CA PHE A 78 -0.96 -1.69 2.37
C PHE A 78 -1.70 -2.42 1.25
N CYS A 79 -0.97 -2.75 0.17
CA CYS A 79 -1.50 -3.45 -1.00
C CYS A 79 -0.49 -4.46 -1.54
N HIS A 80 -0.96 -5.46 -2.29
CA HIS A 80 -0.07 -6.33 -3.06
C HIS A 80 0.77 -5.51 -4.05
N ILE A 81 2.07 -5.78 -4.11
CA ILE A 81 2.99 -5.12 -5.04
C ILE A 81 2.56 -5.32 -6.50
N ASP A 82 1.98 -6.49 -6.81
CA ASP A 82 1.45 -6.81 -8.15
C ASP A 82 0.22 -5.99 -8.55
N SER A 83 -0.43 -5.31 -7.59
CA SER A 83 -1.58 -4.44 -7.87
C SER A 83 -1.20 -3.21 -8.70
N TRP A 84 0.10 -2.93 -8.83
CA TRP A 84 0.69 -1.74 -9.47
C TRP A 84 1.23 -2.02 -10.89
N LYS A 85 0.80 -3.10 -11.55
CA LYS A 85 1.16 -3.32 -12.96
C LYS A 85 0.26 -2.54 -13.91
N TYR A 86 0.68 -1.33 -14.31
CA TYR A 86 0.40 -0.71 -15.61
C TYR A 86 1.41 0.42 -15.95
N TRP A 87 2.58 0.04 -16.48
CA TRP A 87 3.20 0.53 -17.72
C TRP A 87 4.05 -0.62 -18.29
#